data_AF-A0AAV3PQ87-F1
#
_entry.id   AF-A0AAV3PQ87-F1
#
_cell.length_a   1.000
_cell.length_b   1.000
_cell.length_c   1.000
_cell.angle_alpha   90.00
_cell.angle_beta   90.00
_cell.angle_gamma   90.00
#
_symmetry.space_group_name_H-M   'P 1'
#
loop_
_entity.id
_entity.type
_entity.pdbx_description
1 polymer ?
#
loop_
_entity_poly.entity_id
_entity_poly.type
_entity_poly.pdbx_seq_one_letter_code
_entity_poly.pdbx_strand_id
1 'polypeptide(L)'
;MRMLAYGSSADAIDAYIKIGGTTTLEYLRRFYKGIIQLYEKLYLRAPNEDDLQRILQVSEMRGFPGMIGSIDCMHWEWKNCPSAWEGQFTREDKGTTTVILEAVASYDLWI
;
A
#
# COMPACT_ATOMS: atom_id res chain seq x y z
N MET A 1 -11.50 -1.78 11.64
CA MET A 1 -10.68 -2.14 10.44
C MET A 1 -9.32 -2.71 10.84
N ARG A 2 -9.29 -3.79 11.65
CA ARG A 2 -8.04 -4.44 12.06
C ARG A 2 -7.37 -5.24 10.93
N MET A 3 -8.14 -5.64 9.92
CA MET A 3 -7.60 -6.28 8.70
C MET A 3 -6.59 -5.39 7.98
N LEU A 4 -6.96 -4.12 7.71
CA LEU A 4 -6.08 -3.19 7.02
C LEU A 4 -4.95 -2.70 7.93
N ALA A 5 -5.23 -2.48 9.21
CA ALA A 5 -4.23 -1.94 10.14
C ALA A 5 -3.15 -2.96 10.54
N TYR A 6 -3.49 -4.26 10.63
CA TYR A 6 -2.60 -5.28 11.20
C TYR A 6 -2.45 -6.53 10.33
N GLY A 7 -2.96 -6.53 9.09
CA GLY A 7 -2.89 -7.70 8.19
C GLY A 7 -3.60 -8.95 8.72
N SER A 8 -4.50 -8.81 9.70
CA SER A 8 -5.14 -9.95 10.35
C SER A 8 -6.04 -10.72 9.38
N SER A 9 -6.01 -12.06 9.44
CA SER A 9 -6.88 -12.90 8.62
C SER A 9 -8.36 -12.66 8.92
N ALA A 10 -9.22 -12.87 7.91
CA ALA A 10 -10.67 -12.77 8.08
C ALA A 10 -11.18 -13.72 9.17
N ASP A 11 -10.59 -14.92 9.27
CA ASP A 11 -10.95 -15.93 10.27
C ASP A 11 -10.65 -15.48 11.71
N ALA A 12 -9.54 -14.77 11.92
CA ALA A 12 -9.20 -14.21 13.23
C ALA A 12 -10.19 -13.10 13.66
N ILE A 13 -10.80 -12.41 12.70
CA ILE A 13 -11.78 -11.35 12.95
C ILE A 13 -13.18 -11.92 13.13
N ASP A 14 -13.52 -13.00 12.42
CA ASP A 14 -14.73 -13.77 12.65
C ASP A 14 -14.79 -14.28 14.10
N ALA A 15 -13.70 -14.86 14.60
CA ALA A 15 -13.60 -15.34 15.99
C ALA A 15 -13.77 -14.23 17.05
N TYR A 16 -13.46 -12.98 16.72
CA TYR A 16 -13.52 -11.85 17.66
C TYR A 16 -14.82 -11.03 17.57
N ILE A 17 -15.35 -10.83 16.35
CA ILE A 17 -16.52 -9.97 16.08
C ILE A 17 -17.79 -10.82 15.86
N LYS A 18 -17.67 -12.15 15.72
CA LYS A 18 -18.75 -13.11 15.40
C LYS A 18 -19.46 -12.76 14.08
N ILE A 19 -18.69 -12.29 13.10
CA ILE A 19 -19.17 -12.03 11.74
C ILE A 19 -18.41 -12.95 10.81
N GLY A 20 -19.13 -13.85 10.13
CA GLY A 20 -18.57 -14.86 9.26
C GLY A 20 -17.47 -14.30 8.34
N GLY A 21 -16.36 -15.02 8.20
CA GLY A 21 -15.20 -14.56 7.44
C GLY A 21 -15.53 -14.06 6.02
N THR A 22 -16.50 -14.69 5.34
CA THR A 22 -16.99 -14.27 4.02
C THR A 22 -17.66 -12.89 4.04
N THR A 23 -18.50 -12.62 5.04
CA THR A 23 -19.15 -11.32 5.26
C THR A 23 -18.12 -10.24 5.57
N THR A 24 -17.14 -10.56 6.42
CA THR A 24 -16.03 -9.64 6.75
C THR A 24 -15.24 -9.25 5.48
N LEU A 25 -14.93 -10.22 4.60
CA LEU A 25 -14.29 -9.96 3.32
C LEU A 25 -15.16 -9.12 2.38
N GLU A 26 -16.46 -9.33 2.36
CA GLU A 26 -17.39 -8.52 1.56
C GLU A 26 -17.43 -7.06 2.02
N TYR A 27 -17.51 -6.81 3.33
CA TYR A 27 -17.44 -5.46 3.88
C TYR A 27 -16.11 -4.78 3.55
N LEU A 28 -15.00 -5.51 3.68
CA LEU A 28 -13.69 -5.00 3.29
C LEU A 28 -13.65 -4.62 1.80
N ARG A 29 -14.25 -5.46 0.94
CA ARG A 29 -14.36 -5.19 -0.50
C ARG A 29 -15.14 -3.94 -0.81
N ARG A 30 -16.29 -3.76 -0.16
CA ARG A 30 -17.12 -2.56 -0.33
C ARG A 30 -16.39 -1.31 0.18
N PHE A 31 -15.69 -1.44 1.30
CA PHE A 31 -14.92 -0.34 1.88
C PHE A 31 -13.81 0.15 0.94
N TYR A 32 -12.90 -0.73 0.49
CA TYR A 32 -11.80 -0.27 -0.37
C TYR A 32 -12.31 0.23 -1.72
N LYS A 33 -13.39 -0.34 -2.27
CA LYS A 33 -14.03 0.20 -3.49
C LYS A 33 -14.55 1.61 -3.29
N GLY A 34 -15.14 1.91 -2.14
CA GLY A 34 -15.57 3.25 -1.77
C GLY A 34 -14.40 4.23 -1.66
N ILE A 35 -13.30 3.81 -1.02
CA ILE A 35 -12.06 4.60 -0.94
C ILE A 35 -11.52 4.90 -2.34
N ILE A 36 -11.45 3.90 -3.21
CA ILE A 36 -11.01 4.11 -4.60
C ILE A 36 -11.93 5.12 -5.29
N GLN A 37 -13.24 4.91 -5.26
CA GLN A 37 -14.18 5.84 -5.91
C GLN A 37 -14.07 7.28 -5.40
N LEU A 38 -13.79 7.48 -4.12
CA LEU A 38 -13.66 8.81 -3.51
C LEU A 38 -12.34 9.50 -3.89
N TYR A 39 -11.24 8.75 -3.93
CA TYR A 39 -9.89 9.34 -3.99
C TYR A 39 -9.15 9.07 -5.31
N GLU A 40 -9.64 8.18 -6.19
CA GLU A 40 -8.97 7.78 -7.43
C GLU A 40 -8.62 8.95 -8.34
N LYS A 41 -9.55 9.90 -8.51
CA LYS A 41 -9.35 11.04 -9.40
C LYS A 41 -8.27 12.01 -8.92
N LEU A 42 -7.98 12.03 -7.62
CA LEU A 42 -7.09 13.03 -7.03
C LEU A 42 -5.77 12.42 -6.53
N TYR A 43 -5.83 11.30 -5.80
CA TYR A 43 -4.71 10.72 -5.08
C TYR A 43 -4.28 9.34 -5.58
N LEU A 44 -5.18 8.52 -6.15
CA LEU A 44 -4.81 7.17 -6.64
C LEU A 44 -4.55 7.15 -8.15
N ARG A 45 -4.14 8.29 -8.72
CA ARG A 45 -3.70 8.42 -10.11
C ARG A 45 -2.22 8.74 -10.18
N ALA A 46 -1.61 8.50 -11.33
CA ALA A 46 -0.28 9.03 -11.60
C ALA A 46 -0.30 10.58 -11.51
N PRO A 47 0.75 11.20 -10.93
CA PRO A 47 0.92 12.65 -10.96
C PRO A 47 0.91 13.14 -12.41
N ASN A 48 0.23 14.26 -12.65
CA ASN A 48 0.25 14.92 -13.96
C ASN A 48 1.41 15.93 -13.99
N GLU A 49 1.57 16.62 -15.13
CA GLU A 49 2.64 17.60 -15.29
C GLU A 49 2.57 18.75 -14.27
N ASP A 50 1.36 19.24 -13.95
CA ASP A 50 1.17 20.31 -12.97
C ASP A 50 1.55 19.86 -11.55
N ASP A 51 1.18 18.62 -11.18
CA ASP A 51 1.58 18.00 -9.90
C ASP A 51 3.10 17.92 -9.82
N LEU A 52 3.74 17.44 -10.89
CA LEU A 52 5.19 17.25 -10.96
C LEU A 52 5.92 18.59 -10.85
N GLN A 53 5.50 19.61 -11.59
CA GLN A 53 6.07 20.96 -11.52
C GLN A 53 5.97 21.54 -10.12
N ARG A 54 4.79 21.42 -9.48
CA ARG A 54 4.57 21.89 -8.11
C ARG A 54 5.48 21.17 -7.12
N ILE A 55 5.60 19.84 -7.23
CA ILE A 55 6.47 19.02 -6.38
C ILE A 55 7.93 19.44 -6.56
N LEU A 56 8.42 19.52 -7.80
CA LEU A 56 9.80 19.89 -8.09
C LEU A 56 10.16 21.27 -7.56
N GLN A 57 9.27 22.25 -7.73
CA GLN A 57 9.45 23.59 -7.22
C GLN A 57 9.59 23.60 -5.69
N VAL A 58 8.74 22.85 -4.97
CA VAL A 58 8.84 22.77 -3.51
C VAL A 58 10.09 22.02 -3.06
N SER A 59 10.43 20.92 -3.73
CA SER A 59 11.65 20.16 -3.42
C SER A 59 12.91 21.00 -3.62
N GLU A 60 12.98 21.80 -4.68
CA GLU A 60 14.09 22.73 -4.92
C GLU A 60 14.19 23.80 -3.82
N MET A 61 13.06 24.42 -3.44
CA MET A 61 13.03 25.37 -2.32
C MET A 61 13.49 24.76 -0.98
N ARG A 62 13.35 23.44 -0.82
CA ARG A 62 13.77 22.69 0.37
C ARG A 62 15.20 22.14 0.25
N GLY A 63 15.91 22.40 -0.84
CA GLY A 63 17.30 21.98 -1.05
C GLY A 63 17.47 20.60 -1.69
N PHE A 64 16.43 20.05 -2.32
CA PHE A 64 16.46 18.77 -3.02
C PHE A 64 16.07 18.93 -4.51
N PRO A 65 16.89 19.57 -5.35
CA PRO A 65 16.57 19.75 -6.77
C PRO A 65 16.33 18.41 -7.47
N GLY A 66 15.22 18.30 -8.20
CA GLY A 66 14.84 17.08 -8.92
C GLY A 66 14.14 16.00 -8.08
N MET A 67 14.01 16.18 -6.76
CA MET A 67 13.31 15.21 -5.90
C MET A 67 11.80 15.29 -6.09
N ILE A 68 11.18 14.15 -6.42
CA ILE A 68 9.72 14.06 -6.56
C ILE A 68 9.02 13.58 -5.28
N GLY A 69 9.74 12.90 -4.40
CA GLY A 69 9.22 12.40 -3.14
C GLY A 69 10.23 11.48 -2.46
N SER A 70 9.90 11.08 -1.25
CA SER A 70 10.62 10.04 -0.52
C SER A 70 9.97 8.70 -0.81
N ILE A 71 10.76 7.70 -1.19
CA ILE A 71 10.28 6.33 -1.28
C ILE A 71 10.38 5.65 0.10
N ASP A 72 9.31 5.00 0.53
CA ASP A 72 9.31 4.09 1.67
C ASP A 72 8.91 2.69 1.18
N CYS A 73 9.51 1.66 1.79
CA CYS A 73 9.26 0.28 1.43
C CYS A 73 8.99 -0.58 2.66
N MET A 74 7.91 -1.35 2.60
CA MET A 74 7.53 -2.29 3.66
C MET A 74 7.56 -3.71 3.12
N HIS A 75 8.34 -4.58 3.75
CA HIS A 75 8.43 -5.99 3.39
C HIS A 75 7.39 -6.79 4.18
N TRP A 76 6.52 -7.49 3.47
CA TRP A 76 5.44 -8.29 4.04
C TRP A 76 5.65 -9.75 3.69
N GLU A 77 5.64 -10.63 4.68
CA GLU A 77 5.71 -12.06 4.44
C GLU A 77 4.50 -12.50 3.60
N TRP A 78 4.79 -13.16 2.47
CA TRP A 78 3.79 -13.65 1.56
C TRP A 78 3.53 -15.14 1.83
N LYS A 79 2.83 -15.40 2.95
CA LYS A 79 2.55 -16.76 3.44
C LYS A 79 1.89 -17.70 2.41
N ASN A 80 1.10 -17.15 1.50
CA ASN A 80 0.40 -17.89 0.44
C ASN A 80 1.01 -17.61 -0.95
N CYS A 81 2.33 -17.40 -1.04
CA CYS A 81 2.99 -17.21 -2.33
C CYS A 81 2.86 -18.48 -3.19
N PRO A 82 2.44 -18.38 -4.46
CA PRO A 82 2.45 -19.52 -5.37
C PRO A 82 3.88 -20.09 -5.53
N SER A 83 4.04 -21.42 -5.49
CA SER A 83 5.35 -22.07 -5.61
C SER A 83 6.10 -21.70 -6.90
N ALA A 84 5.39 -21.37 -7.97
CA ALA A 84 5.98 -20.90 -9.21
C ALA A 84 6.76 -19.56 -9.06
N TRP A 85 6.43 -18.77 -8.03
CA TRP A 85 6.96 -17.42 -7.80
C TRP A 85 7.86 -17.37 -6.55
N GLU A 86 7.71 -18.33 -5.64
CA GLU A 86 8.43 -18.42 -4.36
C GLU A 86 9.94 -18.17 -4.49
N GLY A 87 10.60 -18.79 -5.47
CA GLY A 87 12.05 -18.62 -5.67
C GLY A 87 12.48 -17.18 -6.01
N GLN A 88 11.65 -16.40 -6.71
CA GLN A 88 11.97 -15.02 -7.09
C GLN A 88 11.77 -14.02 -5.94
N PHE A 89 10.88 -14.34 -5.00
CA PHE A 89 10.49 -13.45 -3.91
C PHE A 89 11.00 -13.89 -2.55
N THR A 90 11.76 -15.00 -2.50
CA THR A 90 12.41 -15.46 -1.28
C THR A 90 13.66 -14.63 -1.02
N ARG A 91 13.68 -13.95 0.13
CA ARG A 91 14.86 -13.20 0.54
C ARG A 91 15.88 -14.18 1.12
N GLU A 92 17.06 -14.26 0.51
CA GLU A 92 18.12 -15.18 0.91
C GLU A 92 18.54 -15.01 2.38
N ASP A 93 18.49 -13.77 2.89
CA ASP A 93 18.89 -13.42 4.26
C ASP A 93 17.91 -13.91 5.34
N LYS A 94 16.61 -13.98 5.03
CA LYS A 94 15.55 -14.35 5.99
C LYS A 94 14.89 -15.69 5.69
N GLY A 95 15.18 -16.31 4.55
CA GLY A 95 14.57 -17.57 4.12
C GLY A 95 13.04 -17.50 3.97
N THR A 96 12.47 -16.29 3.90
CA THR A 96 11.03 -16.05 3.82
C THR A 96 10.71 -15.35 2.52
N THR A 97 9.60 -15.77 1.92
CA THR A 97 9.04 -15.11 0.73
C THR A 97 8.32 -13.85 1.16
N THR A 98 8.67 -12.71 0.56
CA THR A 98 8.06 -11.43 0.91
C THR A 98 7.62 -10.67 -0.33
N VAL A 99 6.50 -9.96 -0.23
CA VAL A 99 6.13 -8.89 -1.16
C VAL A 99 6.59 -7.55 -0.60
N ILE A 100 7.07 -6.66 -1.47
CA ILE A 100 7.44 -5.30 -1.10
C ILE A 100 6.28 -4.38 -1.48
N LEU A 101 5.79 -3.64 -0.49
CA LEU A 101 4.88 -2.53 -0.72
C LEU A 101 5.72 -1.26 -0.77
N GLU A 102 5.75 -0.60 -1.92
CA GLU A 102 6.43 0.67 -2.12
C GLU A 102 5.39 1.79 -2.10
N ALA A 103 5.70 2.86 -1.36
CA ALA A 103 4.95 4.10 -1.37
C ALA A 103 5.92 5.25 -1.62
N VAL A 104 5.51 6.24 -2.41
CA VAL A 104 6.24 7.49 -2.57
C VAL A 104 5.43 8.54 -1.85
N ALA A 105 6.08 9.38 -1.03
CA ALA A 105 5.42 10.48 -0.35
C ALA A 105 6.12 11.81 -0.66
N SER A 106 5.35 12.82 -1.08
CA SER A 106 5.84 14.21 -1.05
C SER A 106 5.78 14.76 0.38
N TYR A 107 6.37 15.94 0.58
CA TYR A 107 6.40 16.59 1.91
C TYR A 107 5.01 16.90 2.50
N ASP A 108 4.03 17.13 1.62
CA ASP A 108 2.63 17.44 1.92
C ASP A 108 1.71 16.22 1.74
N LEU A 109 2.28 15.02 1.56
CA LEU A 109 1.55 13.76 1.40
C LEU A 109 0.58 13.77 0.20
N TRP A 110 0.97 14.49 -0.86
CA TRP A 110 0.15 14.63 -2.07
C TRP A 110 0.26 13.42 -2.98
N ILE A 111 1.49 12.98 -3.24
CA ILE A 111 1.78 11.68 -3.84
C ILE A 111 2.09 10.69 -2.74
#